data_AF-K8X4C9-F1
#
_entry.id   AF-K8X4C9-F1
#
_cell.length_a   1.000
_cell.length_b   1.000
_cell.length_c   1.000
_cell.angle_alpha   90.00
_cell.angle_beta   90.00
_cell.angle_gamma   90.00
#
_symmetry.space_group_name_H-M   'P 1'
#
loop_
_entity.id
_entity.type
_entity.pdbx_description
1 polymer ?
#
loop_
_entity_poly.entity_id
_entity_poly.type
_entity_poly.pdbx_seq_one_letter_code
_entity_poly.pdbx_strand_id
1 'polypeptide(L)'
;TSGSTGRPKGVTVAHSAIVNEVQWVAFDYGLGDRLLQSNAVTFDASTPDLFAPLQVGGCVVLAGPDGQRDPDYLAELIRTQAITHMSSVPTVLT
;
A
#
# COMPACT_ATOMS: atom_id res chain seq x y z
N THR A 1 -3.76 1.31 -17.23
CA THR A 1 -5.08 1.89 -16.88
C THR A 1 -6.06 1.71 -18.03
N SER A 2 -7.37 1.80 -17.79
CA SER A 2 -8.39 1.70 -18.84
C SER A 2 -8.26 2.86 -19.84
N GLY A 3 -8.25 2.54 -21.14
CA GLY A 3 -8.21 3.53 -22.20
C GLY A 3 -9.59 3.76 -22.80
N SER A 4 -9.97 5.01 -23.06
CA SER A 4 -11.23 5.37 -23.72
C SER A 4 -11.41 4.78 -25.12
N THR A 5 -10.33 4.29 -25.74
CA THR A 5 -10.32 3.64 -27.06
C THR A 5 -10.49 2.11 -26.98
N GLY A 6 -10.74 1.56 -25.80
CA GLY A 6 -10.81 0.11 -25.56
C GLY A 6 -9.45 -0.59 -25.46
N ARG A 7 -8.34 0.12 -25.68
CA ARG A 7 -6.97 -0.40 -25.51
C ARG A 7 -6.35 0.14 -24.22
N PRO A 8 -5.83 -0.70 -23.33
CA PRO A 8 -5.14 -0.25 -22.12
C PRO A 8 -3.97 0.68 -22.43
N LYS A 9 -3.76 1.67 -21.57
CA LYS A 9 -2.61 2.58 -21.63
C LYS A 9 -1.64 2.28 -20.51
N GLY A 10 -0.36 2.17 -20.83
CA GLY A 10 0.72 2.15 -19.85
C GLY A 10 1.04 3.56 -19.39
N VAL A 11 1.20 3.76 -18.08
CA VAL A 11 1.69 5.01 -17.51
C VAL A 11 3.14 4.78 -17.09
N THR A 12 4.07 5.50 -17.70
CA THR A 12 5.48 5.45 -17.31
C THR A 12 5.72 6.51 -16.24
N VAL A 13 6.24 6.10 -15.09
CA VAL A 13 6.56 6.98 -13.97
C VAL A 13 8.07 7.01 -13.75
N ALA A 14 8.64 8.20 -13.63
CA ALA A 14 10.06 8.35 -13.36
C ALA A 14 10.37 7.92 -11.92
N HIS A 15 11.53 7.31 -11.71
CA HIS A 15 11.97 6.88 -10.37
C HIS A 15 12.00 8.05 -9.36
N SER A 16 12.40 9.26 -9.79
CA SER A 16 12.41 10.45 -8.93
C SER A 16 11.01 10.85 -8.44
N ALA A 17 9.97 10.63 -9.24
CA ALA A 17 8.60 10.88 -8.83
C ALA A 17 8.16 9.90 -7.73
N ILE A 18 8.52 8.62 -7.87
CA ILE A 18 8.26 7.59 -6.85
C ILE A 18 9.01 7.90 -5.56
N VAL A 19 10.29 8.29 -5.64
CA VAL A 19 11.08 8.68 -4.45
C VAL A 19 10.42 9.86 -3.74
N ASN A 20 9.98 10.88 -4.47
CA ASN A 20 9.30 12.03 -3.88
C ASN A 20 8.01 11.64 -3.16
N GLU A 21 7.18 10.78 -3.77
CA GLU A 21 5.96 10.27 -3.13
C GLU A 21 6.27 9.45 -1.87
N VAL A 22 7.20 8.51 -1.98
CA VAL A 22 7.61 7.63 -0.87
C VAL A 22 8.15 8.45 0.30
N GLN A 23 8.97 9.47 0.05
CA GLN A 23 9.47 10.39 1.08
C GLN A 23 8.34 11.21 1.74
N TRP A 24 7.37 11.65 0.94
CA TRP A 24 6.22 12.40 1.46
C TRP A 24 5.31 11.53 2.32
N VAL A 25 5.00 10.30 1.89
CA VAL A 25 4.14 9.38 2.65
C VAL A 25 4.76 8.97 3.97
N ALA A 26 6.08 8.72 4.01
CA ALA A 26 6.74 8.29 5.23
C ALA A 26 7.24 9.44 6.11
N PHE A 27 6.76 10.67 5.88
CA PHE A 27 7.26 11.85 6.58
C PHE A 27 7.16 11.73 8.11
N ASP A 28 6.15 11.02 8.61
CA ASP A 28 5.91 10.76 10.03
C ASP A 28 6.18 9.31 10.47
N TYR A 29 6.74 8.47 9.59
CA TYR A 29 7.03 7.07 9.90
C TYR A 29 8.36 6.95 10.65
N GLY A 30 8.50 5.92 11.48
CA GLY A 30 9.68 5.65 12.28
C GLY A 30 10.11 4.18 12.32
N LEU A 31 11.23 3.94 12.99
CA LEU A 31 11.72 2.60 13.29
C LEU A 31 10.67 1.83 14.09
N GLY A 32 10.31 0.64 13.58
CA GLY A 32 9.32 -0.23 14.21
C GLY A 32 7.90 -0.05 13.68
N ASP A 33 7.61 0.98 12.87
CA ASP A 33 6.32 1.08 12.19
C ASP A 33 6.11 -0.06 11.22
N ARG A 34 4.86 -0.51 11.16
CA ARG A 34 4.40 -1.68 10.41
C ARG A 34 3.24 -1.24 9.54
N LEU A 35 3.43 -1.29 8.22
CA LEU A 35 2.40 -0.96 7.25
C LEU A 35 1.77 -2.25 6.70
N LEU A 36 0.44 -2.29 6.62
CA LEU A 36 -0.29 -3.36 5.97
C LEU A 36 -0.42 -3.10 4.47
N GLN A 37 0.24 -3.94 3.66
CA GLN A 37 0.15 -3.94 2.20
C GLN A 37 -1.03 -4.82 1.79
N SER A 38 -2.17 -4.18 1.49
CA SER A 38 -3.41 -4.85 1.05
C SER A 38 -3.86 -4.43 -0.36
N ASN A 39 -3.28 -3.38 -0.93
CA ASN A 39 -3.61 -2.95 -2.29
C ASN A 39 -3.02 -3.91 -3.32
N ALA A 40 -3.79 -4.26 -4.37
CA ALA A 40 -3.21 -5.09 -5.43
C ALA A 40 -2.08 -4.33 -6.15
N VAL A 41 -0.97 -5.02 -6.44
CA VAL A 41 0.24 -4.44 -7.05
C VAL A 41 0.05 -3.90 -8.48
N THR A 42 -1.12 -4.11 -9.05
CA THR A 42 -1.56 -3.53 -10.32
C THR A 42 -2.14 -2.12 -10.18
N PHE A 43 -2.34 -1.64 -8.95
CA PHE A 43 -2.72 -0.28 -8.62
C PHE A 43 -1.52 0.51 -8.10
N ASP A 44 -1.50 1.80 -8.44
CA ASP A 44 -0.47 2.76 -8.03
C ASP A 44 -0.31 2.87 -6.51
N ALA A 45 -1.42 2.82 -5.76
CA ALA A 45 -1.46 2.86 -4.30
C ALA A 45 -0.59 1.79 -3.62
N SER A 46 -0.28 0.69 -4.30
CA SER A 46 0.64 -0.33 -3.77
C SER A 46 2.10 0.14 -3.65
N THR A 47 2.50 1.16 -4.42
CA THR A 47 3.87 1.65 -4.48
C THR A 47 4.31 2.27 -3.15
N PRO A 48 3.61 3.27 -2.59
CA PRO A 48 3.94 3.77 -1.26
C PRO A 48 3.80 2.70 -0.17
N ASP A 49 2.79 1.83 -0.23
CA ASP A 49 2.66 0.74 0.76
C ASP A 49 3.90 -0.17 0.80
N LEU A 50 4.49 -0.47 -0.37
CA LEU A 50 5.65 -1.36 -0.47
C LEU A 50 6.95 -0.68 -0.02
N PHE A 51 7.13 0.62 -0.26
CA PHE A 51 8.44 1.28 -0.12
C PHE A 51 8.53 2.29 1.03
N ALA A 52 7.43 2.92 1.42
CA ALA A 52 7.40 3.94 2.49
C ALA A 52 8.00 3.45 3.82
N PRO A 53 7.59 2.30 4.40
CA PRO A 53 8.18 1.83 5.66
C PRO A 53 9.64 1.39 5.50
N LEU A 54 10.04 0.88 4.32
CA LEU A 54 11.39 0.33 4.13
C LEU A 54 12.48 1.41 4.15
N GLN A 55 12.17 2.64 3.74
CA GLN A 55 13.17 3.73 3.71
C GLN A 55 13.56 4.22 5.13
N VAL A 56 12.70 3.99 6.13
CA VAL A 56 12.90 4.43 7.52
C VAL A 56 13.24 3.27 8.47
N GLY A 57 13.44 2.07 7.94
CA GLY A 57 13.71 0.86 8.75
C GLY A 57 12.46 0.24 9.41
N GLY A 58 11.26 0.57 8.90
CA GLY A 58 10.00 -0.07 9.26
C GLY A 58 9.80 -1.43 8.58
N CYS A 59 8.58 -1.94 8.67
CA CYS A 59 8.18 -3.26 8.21
C CYS A 59 6.97 -3.20 7.26
N VAL A 60 7.02 -3.97 6.18
CA VAL A 60 5.86 -4.24 5.32
C VAL A 60 5.26 -5.58 5.75
N VAL A 61 3.97 -5.60 6.07
CA VAL A 61 3.20 -6.81 6.33
C VAL A 61 2.28 -7.06 5.14
N LEU A 62 2.46 -8.19 4.47
CA LEU A 62 1.68 -8.54 3.28
C LEU A 62 0.37 -9.22 3.70
N ALA A 63 -0.75 -8.73 3.16
CA ALA A 63 -2.00 -9.50 3.21
C ALA A 63 -1.84 -10.80 2.40
N GLY A 64 -2.42 -11.88 2.90
CA GLY A 64 -2.48 -13.15 2.18
C GLY A 64 -3.30 -13.05 0.90
N PRO A 65 -3.18 -14.03 -0.02
CA PRO A 65 -3.97 -14.07 -1.26
C PRO A 65 -5.47 -13.91 -0.97
N ASP A 66 -6.13 -13.01 -1.70
CA ASP A 66 -7.54 -12.63 -1.55
C ASP A 66 -7.97 -12.04 -0.19
N GLY A 67 -7.06 -11.96 0.79
CA GLY A 67 -7.33 -11.41 2.12
C GLY A 67 -7.69 -9.92 2.10
N GLN A 68 -7.29 -9.19 1.06
CA GLN A 68 -7.64 -7.77 0.90
C GLN A 68 -9.14 -7.48 0.76
N ARG A 69 -9.98 -8.50 0.52
CA ARG A 69 -11.44 -8.37 0.40
C ARG A 69 -12.19 -8.83 1.64
N ASP A 70 -11.50 -9.36 2.64
CA ASP A 70 -12.08 -9.93 3.85
C ASP A 70 -11.80 -8.99 5.04
N PRO A 71 -12.79 -8.19 5.48
CA PRO A 71 -12.61 -7.25 6.58
C PRO A 71 -12.26 -7.92 7.91
N ASP A 72 -12.78 -9.12 8.17
CA ASP A 72 -12.52 -9.85 9.42
C ASP A 72 -11.07 -10.35 9.46
N TYR A 73 -10.59 -10.87 8.32
CA TYR A 73 -9.19 -11.23 8.15
C TYR A 73 -8.26 -10.02 8.32
N LEU A 74 -8.57 -8.89 7.67
CA LEU A 74 -7.76 -7.67 7.78
C LEU A 74 -7.74 -7.14 9.21
N ALA A 75 -8.89 -7.13 9.89
CA ALA A 75 -8.98 -6.71 11.29
C ALA A 75 -8.15 -7.61 12.22
N GLU A 76 -8.15 -8.92 11.99
CA GLU A 76 -7.30 -9.84 12.75
C GLU A 76 -5.81 -9.67 12.45
N LEU A 77 -5.46 -9.46 11.18
CA LEU A 77 -4.09 -9.20 10.78
C LEU A 77 -3.57 -7.89 11.38
N ILE A 78 -4.39 -6.84 11.38
CA ILE A 78 -4.08 -5.54 12.02
C ILE A 78 -3.74 -5.73 13.50
N ARG A 79 -4.56 -6.51 14.23
CA ARG A 79 -4.33 -6.80 15.65
C ARG A 79 -3.08 -7.64 15.88
N THR A 80 -2.98 -8.79 15.20
CA THR A 80 -1.93 -9.79 15.45
C THR A 80 -0.55 -9.34 15.00
N GLN A 81 -0.48 -8.51 13.96
CA GLN A 81 0.78 -7.98 13.45
C GLN A 81 1.08 -6.57 13.96
N ALA A 82 0.28 -6.02 14.88
CA ALA A 82 0.45 -4.67 15.43
C ALA A 82 0.64 -3.62 14.32
N ILE A 83 -0.25 -3.62 13.33
CA ILE A 83 -0.20 -2.70 12.20
C ILE A 83 -0.40 -1.27 12.71
N THR A 84 0.49 -0.38 12.28
CA THR A 84 0.50 1.06 12.64
C THR A 84 -0.06 1.93 11.52
N HIS A 85 0.07 1.49 10.26
CA HIS A 85 -0.31 2.25 9.07
C HIS A 85 -1.03 1.33 8.08
N MET A 86 -2.08 1.85 7.43
CA MET A 86 -2.81 1.18 6.36
C MET A 86 -3.44 2.23 5.45
N SER A 87 -3.44 1.97 4.15
CA SER A 87 -4.26 2.69 3.18
C SER A 87 -5.35 1.75 2.65
N SER A 88 -6.54 2.28 2.35
CA SER A 88 -7.65 1.47 1.84
C SER A 88 -8.61 2.28 0.99
N VAL A 89 -9.30 1.60 0.09
CA VAL A 89 -10.44 2.19 -0.61
C VAL A 89 -11.64 2.29 0.33
N PRO A 90 -12.51 3.32 0.19
CA PRO A 90 -13.63 3.53 1.11
C PRO A 90 -14.55 2.32 1.28
N THR A 91 -14.75 1.52 0.22
CA THR A 91 -15.65 0.35 0.24
C THR A 91 -15.18 -0.79 1.15
N VAL A 92 -13.91 -0.81 1.55
CA VAL A 92 -13.39 -1.79 2.52
C VAL A 92 -13.64 -1.33 3.97
N LEU A 93 -13.96 -0.04 4.16
CA LEU A 93 -14.18 0.57 5.48
C LEU A 93 -15.66 0.65 5.88
N THR A 94 -16.58 0.26 4.98
CA THR A 94 -18.03 0.30 5.16
C THR A 94 -18.59 -1.11 5.28
#